data_AF-A0A7J9D7W9-F1
#
_entry.id   AF-A0A7J9D7W9-F1
#
_cell.length_a   1.000
_cell.length_b   1.000
_cell.length_c   1.000
_cell.angle_alpha   90.00
_cell.angle_beta   90.00
_cell.angle_gamma   90.00
#
_symmetry.space_group_name_H-M   'P 1'
#
loop_
_entity.id
_entity.type
_entity.pdbx_description
1 polymer ?
#
loop_
_entity_poly.entity_id
_entity_poly.type
_entity_poly.pdbx_seq_one_letter_code
_entity_poly.pdbx_strand_id
1 'polypeptide(L)'
;MWRQCMFVIPFMTYLGIINSWGDWSITGWTITNPGIWCYESVAGVHIVFSGLCFLAAIWHWVYWDLEIFCDECTGKPSLNLPKIVGIHLFISREACLGFGAFHVIGLSSPRIWVSDSYGLTGKVQPVNPTWGVE
;
A
#
# COMPACT_ATOMS: atom_id res chain seq x y z
N MET A 1 -12.49 16.73 -5.94
CA MET A 1 -12.04 15.46 -6.56
C MET A 1 -13.15 14.72 -7.29
N TRP A 2 -14.24 14.30 -6.64
CA TRP A 2 -15.28 13.44 -7.26
C TRP A 2 -16.07 14.14 -8.38
N ARG A 3 -16.34 15.45 -8.26
CA ARG A 3 -16.93 16.27 -9.34
C ARG A 3 -16.03 16.42 -10.57
N GLN A 4 -14.74 16.12 -10.45
CA GLN A 4 -13.74 16.22 -11.52
C GLN A 4 -13.34 14.82 -12.04
N CYS A 5 -14.10 13.78 -11.71
CA CYS A 5 -13.83 12.41 -12.14
C CYS A 5 -12.45 11.88 -11.74
N MET A 6 -11.90 12.35 -10.61
CA MET A 6 -10.63 11.84 -10.10
C MET A 6 -10.83 10.46 -9.49
N PHE A 7 -10.23 9.44 -10.10
CA PHE A 7 -10.39 8.05 -9.68
C PHE A 7 -9.41 7.64 -8.57
N VAL A 8 -8.11 7.86 -8.76
CA VAL A 8 -7.06 7.37 -7.84
C VAL A 8 -6.77 8.29 -6.66
N ILE A 9 -6.98 9.61 -6.80
CA ILE A 9 -6.76 10.58 -5.72
C ILE A 9 -7.55 10.22 -4.45
N PRO A 10 -8.86 9.89 -4.49
CA PRO A 10 -9.60 9.47 -3.30
C PRO A 10 -8.93 8.34 -2.51
N PHE A 11 -8.34 7.33 -3.19
CA PHE A 11 -7.69 6.20 -2.53
C PHE A 11 -6.39 6.62 -1.83
N MET A 12 -5.59 7.48 -2.47
CA MET A 12 -4.36 8.02 -1.86
C MET A 12 -4.70 8.90 -0.65
N THR A 13 -5.70 9.78 -0.80
CA THR A 13 -6.20 10.65 0.27
C THR A 13 -6.75 9.85 1.45
N TYR A 14 -7.46 8.75 1.18
CA TYR A 14 -8.00 7.89 2.23
C TYR A 14 -6.91 7.34 3.16
N LEU A 15 -5.74 7.02 2.62
CA LEU A 15 -4.60 6.46 3.37
C LEU A 15 -3.61 7.52 3.89
N GLY A 16 -3.97 8.80 3.83
CA GLY A 16 -3.23 9.87 4.47
C GLY A 16 -2.37 10.75 3.55
N ILE A 17 -2.37 10.50 2.24
CA ILE A 17 -1.66 11.37 1.28
C ILE A 17 -2.56 12.55 0.94
N ILE A 18 -2.27 13.71 1.54
CA ILE A 18 -3.12 14.91 1.39
C ILE A 18 -2.42 16.09 0.70
N ASN A 19 -1.10 16.03 0.51
CA ASN A 19 -0.29 17.16 0.08
C ASN A 19 0.35 16.91 -1.29
N SER A 20 0.60 18.01 -2.01
CA SER A 20 1.32 18.06 -3.29
C SER A 20 2.62 18.85 -3.14
N TRP A 21 3.62 18.54 -3.97
CA TRP A 21 4.80 19.38 -4.18
C TRP A 21 4.49 20.75 -4.79
N GLY A 22 3.28 20.98 -5.28
CA GLY A 22 2.79 22.29 -5.73
C GLY A 22 2.26 23.17 -4.59
N ASP A 23 2.71 22.95 -3.35
CA ASP A 23 2.37 23.74 -2.16
C ASP A 23 0.87 23.81 -1.79
N TRP A 24 0.08 22.81 -2.18
CA TRP A 24 -1.34 22.71 -1.84
C TRP A 24 -1.69 21.39 -1.15
N SER A 25 -2.73 21.45 -0.32
CA SER A 25 -3.38 20.29 0.31
C SER A 25 -4.80 20.09 -0.21
N ILE A 26 -5.29 18.86 -0.19
CA ILE A 26 -6.63 18.51 -0.70
C ILE A 26 -7.77 19.20 0.06
N THR A 27 -7.51 19.62 1.30
CA THR A 27 -8.44 20.38 2.16
C THR A 27 -8.38 21.89 1.90
N GLY A 28 -7.57 22.36 0.94
CA GLY A 28 -7.50 23.76 0.52
C GLY A 28 -6.46 24.62 1.23
N TRP A 29 -5.61 24.03 2.09
CA TRP A 29 -4.53 24.74 2.77
C TRP A 29 -3.27 24.85 1.91
N THR A 30 -2.54 25.96 2.07
CA THR A 30 -1.18 26.12 1.52
C THR A 30 -0.17 25.48 2.46
N ILE A 31 0.79 24.74 1.91
CA ILE A 31 1.83 24.03 2.68
C ILE A 31 3.19 24.37 2.09
N THR A 32 4.14 24.74 2.94
CA THR A 32 5.50 25.12 2.52
C THR A 32 6.49 23.96 2.50
N ASN A 33 6.15 22.82 3.11
CA ASN A 33 6.99 21.62 3.10
C ASN A 33 6.12 20.35 3.20
N PRO A 34 5.64 19.81 2.07
CA PRO A 34 4.74 18.64 2.04
C PRO A 34 5.43 17.32 2.43
N GLY A 35 6.76 17.32 2.56
CA GLY A 35 7.56 16.12 2.83
C GLY A 35 7.76 15.22 1.62
N ILE A 36 8.33 14.03 1.86
CA ILE A 36 8.64 13.07 0.80
C ILE A 36 7.37 12.38 0.30
N TRP A 37 6.39 12.08 1.18
CA TRP A 37 5.18 11.34 0.81
C TRP A 37 4.03 12.27 0.38
N CYS A 38 4.09 12.72 -0.88
CA CYS A 38 3.05 13.48 -1.57
C CYS A 38 2.45 12.68 -2.74
N TYR A 39 1.42 13.24 -3.40
CA TYR A 39 0.80 12.59 -4.57
C TYR A 39 1.83 12.29 -5.68
N GLU A 40 2.74 13.22 -5.95
CA GLU A 40 3.76 13.09 -6.99
C GLU A 40 4.78 11.98 -6.66
N SER A 41 5.25 11.93 -5.41
CA SER A 41 6.18 10.89 -4.97
C SER A 41 5.58 9.51 -5.01
N VAL A 42 4.31 9.35 -4.60
CA VAL A 42 3.64 8.05 -4.69
C VAL A 42 3.56 7.61 -6.15
N ALA A 43 3.23 8.50 -7.08
CA ALA A 43 3.27 8.19 -8.51
C ALA A 43 4.69 7.80 -8.97
N GLY A 44 5.71 8.58 -8.58
CA GLY A 44 7.11 8.31 -8.91
C GLY A 44 7.60 6.95 -8.40
N VAL A 45 7.31 6.61 -7.15
CA VAL A 45 7.69 5.32 -6.54
C VAL A 45 7.03 4.15 -7.29
N HIS A 46 5.76 4.27 -7.68
CA HIS A 46 5.09 3.21 -8.44
C HIS A 46 5.69 3.02 -9.84
N ILE A 47 6.10 4.09 -10.52
CA ILE A 47 6.78 4.01 -11.83
C ILE A 47 8.12 3.30 -11.69
N VAL A 48 8.95 3.71 -10.70
CA VAL A 48 10.25 3.09 -10.45
C VAL A 48 10.07 1.61 -10.08
N PHE A 49 9.15 1.30 -9.18
CA PHE A 49 8.84 -0.07 -8.77
C PHE A 49 8.39 -0.92 -9.97
N SER A 50 7.54 -0.39 -10.84
CA SER A 50 7.14 -1.08 -12.09
C SER A 50 8.34 -1.41 -12.98
N GLY A 51 9.30 -0.51 -13.11
CA GLY A 51 10.54 -0.77 -13.86
C GLY A 51 11.39 -1.87 -13.24
N LEU A 52 11.51 -1.89 -11.91
CA LEU A 52 12.23 -2.94 -11.19
C LEU A 52 11.56 -4.32 -11.35
N CYS A 53 10.23 -4.38 -11.21
CA CYS A 53 9.47 -5.62 -11.44
C CYS A 53 9.60 -6.12 -12.88
N PHE A 54 9.62 -5.21 -13.87
CA PHE A 54 9.83 -5.56 -15.26
C PHE A 54 11.21 -6.21 -15.50
N LEU A 55 12.28 -5.63 -14.95
CA LEU A 55 13.62 -6.22 -15.03
C LEU A 55 13.70 -7.59 -14.34
N ALA A 56 13.07 -7.74 -13.16
CA ALA A 56 12.98 -9.01 -12.47
C ALA A 56 12.22 -10.07 -13.28
N ALA A 57 11.15 -9.69 -13.97
CA ALA A 57 10.41 -10.60 -14.85
C ALA A 57 11.26 -11.10 -16.03
N ILE A 58 12.06 -10.23 -16.66
CA ILE A 58 13.03 -10.64 -17.70
C ILE A 58 14.03 -11.64 -17.13
N TRP A 59 14.59 -11.37 -15.95
CA TRP A 59 15.54 -12.27 -15.30
C TRP A 59 14.93 -13.65 -15.04
N HIS A 60 13.73 -13.70 -14.44
CA HIS A 60 13.04 -14.96 -14.16
C HIS A 60 12.65 -15.74 -15.42
N TRP A 61 12.38 -15.04 -16.53
CA TRP A 61 12.12 -15.68 -17.82
C TRP A 61 13.37 -16.33 -18.41
N VAL A 62 14.51 -15.64 -18.37
CA VAL A 62 15.78 -16.13 -18.91
C VAL A 62 16.34 -17.27 -18.06
N TYR A 63 16.31 -17.12 -16.73
CA TYR A 63 16.84 -18.08 -15.77
C TYR A 63 15.73 -18.89 -15.10
N TRP A 64 14.92 -19.58 -15.92
CA TRP A 64 13.77 -20.35 -15.43
C TRP A 64 14.18 -21.71 -14.83
N ASP A 65 15.27 -22.32 -15.31
CA ASP A 65 15.70 -23.67 -14.92
C ASP A 65 16.60 -23.63 -13.67
N LEU A 66 15.98 -23.34 -12.53
CA LEU A 66 16.63 -23.30 -11.22
C LEU A 66 16.34 -24.58 -10.43
N GLU A 67 17.36 -25.10 -9.75
CA GLU A 67 17.27 -26.32 -8.93
C GLU A 67 16.16 -26.25 -7.87
N ILE A 68 15.87 -25.06 -7.33
CA ILE A 68 14.80 -24.85 -6.34
C ILE A 68 13.39 -25.22 -6.86
N PHE A 69 13.19 -25.23 -8.17
CA PHE A 69 11.93 -25.63 -8.79
C PHE A 69 11.87 -27.13 -9.09
N CYS A 70 12.98 -27.85 -8.96
CA CYS A 70 13.08 -29.27 -9.25
C CYS A 70 13.03 -30.09 -7.96
N ASP A 71 12.32 -31.21 -8.03
CA ASP A 71 12.33 -32.22 -6.97
C ASP A 71 13.65 -33.00 -6.97
N GLU A 72 14.32 -33.08 -5.83
CA GLU A 72 15.64 -33.73 -5.71
C GLU A 72 15.61 -35.23 -6.07
N CYS A 73 14.48 -35.91 -5.82
CA CYS A 73 14.35 -37.35 -6.10
C CYS A 73 14.05 -37.66 -7.56
N THR A 74 13.26 -36.81 -8.23
CA THR A 74 12.76 -37.07 -9.59
C THR A 74 13.39 -36.18 -10.67
N GLY A 75 14.07 -35.10 -10.28
CA GLY A 75 14.63 -34.08 -11.19
C GLY A 75 13.59 -33.31 -11.98
N LYS A 76 12.30 -33.43 -11.62
CA LYS A 76 11.17 -32.80 -12.33
C LYS A 76 10.70 -31.54 -11.62
N PRO A 77 10.14 -30.57 -12.34
CA PRO A 77 9.53 -29.40 -11.73
C PRO A 77 8.42 -29.79 -10.74
N SER A 78 8.49 -29.31 -9.50
CA SER A 78 7.48 -29.57 -8.48
C SER A 78 7.31 -28.37 -7.54
N LEU A 79 6.08 -28.16 -7.06
CA LEU A 79 5.75 -27.10 -6.11
C LEU A 79 4.92 -27.68 -4.97
N ASN A 80 5.38 -27.47 -3.73
CA ASN A 80 4.62 -27.85 -2.54
C ASN A 80 3.56 -26.78 -2.24
N LEU A 81 2.42 -26.87 -2.94
CA LEU A 81 1.34 -25.89 -2.84
C LEU A 81 0.79 -25.69 -1.41
N PRO A 82 0.56 -26.73 -0.59
CA PRO A 82 0.13 -26.53 0.80
C PRO A 82 1.11 -25.68 1.61
N LYS A 83 2.43 -25.93 1.46
CA LYS A 83 3.46 -25.14 2.13
C LYS A 83 3.48 -23.69 1.61
N ILE A 84 3.38 -23.51 0.30
CA ILE A 84 3.34 -22.19 -0.35
C ILE A 84 2.15 -21.38 0.18
N VAL A 85 0.94 -21.96 0.21
CA VAL A 85 -0.26 -21.30 0.76
C VAL A 85 -0.05 -20.92 2.22
N GLY A 86 0.54 -21.81 3.04
CA GLY A 86 0.86 -21.51 4.44
C GLY A 86 1.78 -20.30 4.59
N ILE A 87 2.85 -20.22 3.80
CA ILE A 87 3.79 -19.09 3.82
C ILE A 87 3.10 -17.77 3.43
N HIS A 88 2.29 -17.78 2.36
CA HIS A 88 1.61 -16.57 1.90
C HIS A 88 0.56 -16.08 2.90
N LEU A 89 -0.19 -16.99 3.52
CA LEU A 89 -1.16 -16.66 4.56
C LEU A 89 -0.48 -16.08 5.81
N PHE A 90 0.67 -16.62 6.20
CA PHE A 90 1.45 -16.10 7.31
C PHE A 90 1.91 -14.66 7.04
N ILE A 91 2.51 -14.39 5.88
CA ILE A 91 2.95 -13.03 5.50
C ILE A 91 1.76 -12.07 5.40
N SER A 92 0.63 -12.53 4.82
CA SER A 92 -0.59 -11.71 4.70
C SER A 92 -1.18 -11.33 6.06
N ARG A 93 -1.13 -12.24 7.05
CA ARG A 93 -1.51 -11.98 8.43
C ARG A 93 -0.64 -10.88 9.05
N GLU A 94 0.68 -11.01 8.95
CA GLU A 94 1.61 -10.01 9.51
C GLU A 94 1.43 -8.64 8.84
N ALA A 95 1.24 -8.59 7.52
CA ALA A 95 0.96 -7.36 6.79
C ALA A 95 -0.37 -6.70 7.24
N CYS A 96 -1.42 -7.51 7.40
CA CYS A 96 -2.73 -7.02 7.86
C CYS A 96 -2.67 -6.47 9.30
N LEU A 97 -2.04 -7.21 10.21
CA LEU A 97 -1.86 -6.78 11.59
C LEU A 97 -1.00 -5.52 11.69
N GLY A 98 0.11 -5.47 10.97
CA GLY A 98 1.01 -4.32 10.94
C GLY A 98 0.30 -3.06 10.40
N PHE A 99 -0.48 -3.20 9.33
CA PHE A 99 -1.27 -2.10 8.78
C PHE A 99 -2.29 -1.56 9.80
N GLY A 100 -3.05 -2.44 10.45
CA GLY A 100 -4.00 -2.01 11.48
C GLY A 100 -3.32 -1.32 12.67
N ALA A 101 -2.27 -1.95 13.22
CA ALA A 101 -1.60 -1.49 14.43
C ALA A 101 -0.78 -0.20 14.25
N PHE A 102 -0.06 -0.06 13.14
CA PHE A 102 0.89 1.05 12.97
C PHE A 102 0.37 2.16 12.05
N HIS A 103 -0.33 1.82 10.97
CA HIS A 103 -0.93 2.78 10.04
C HIS A 103 -2.25 3.30 10.62
N VAL A 104 -3.28 2.46 10.69
CA VAL A 104 -4.66 2.92 11.04
C VAL A 104 -4.75 3.56 12.43
N ILE A 105 -4.18 2.92 13.46
CA ILE A 105 -4.14 3.47 14.83
C ILE A 105 -3.17 4.66 14.92
N GLY A 106 -2.18 4.76 14.03
CA GLY A 106 -1.25 5.87 13.96
C GLY A 106 -0.11 5.82 14.97
N LEU A 107 0.25 4.65 15.50
CA LEU A 107 1.37 4.47 16.45
C LEU A 107 2.74 4.85 15.86
N SER A 108 2.90 4.75 14.53
CA SER A 108 4.15 5.11 13.84
C SER A 108 3.93 6.03 12.62
N SER A 109 2.70 6.59 12.48
CA SER A 109 2.16 7.40 11.37
C SER A 109 2.28 6.75 9.97
N PRO A 110 1.19 6.53 9.21
CA PRO A 110 0.14 7.52 8.87
C PRO A 110 -1.29 7.00 9.05
N ARG A 111 -2.22 7.93 9.20
CA ARG A 111 -3.60 7.74 9.63
C ARG A 111 -4.55 7.52 8.45
N ILE A 112 -5.85 7.32 8.71
CA ILE A 112 -6.86 7.24 7.66
C ILE A 112 -7.76 8.49 7.63
N TRP A 113 -8.42 8.72 6.50
CA TRP A 113 -9.40 9.78 6.34
C TRP A 113 -10.69 9.47 7.10
N VAL A 114 -11.15 10.42 7.91
CA VAL A 114 -12.42 10.36 8.64
C VAL A 114 -13.16 11.68 8.45
N SER A 115 -14.48 11.66 8.49
CA SER A 115 -15.33 12.86 8.43
C SER A 115 -16.47 12.77 9.45
N ASP A 116 -17.09 13.90 9.75
CA ASP A 116 -18.41 13.95 10.39
C ASP A 116 -19.51 13.31 9.51
N SER A 117 -20.67 13.08 10.11
CA SER A 117 -21.82 12.44 9.48
C SER A 117 -22.35 13.16 8.23
N TYR A 118 -22.04 14.44 8.06
CA TYR A 118 -22.46 15.25 6.90
C TYR A 118 -21.34 15.44 5.87
N GLY A 119 -20.14 14.92 6.11
CA GLY A 119 -19.04 15.02 5.15
C GLY A 119 -18.41 16.41 5.03
N LEU A 120 -18.56 17.27 6.04
CA LEU A 120 -18.18 18.69 5.97
C LEU A 120 -16.77 18.98 6.50
N THR A 121 -16.26 18.15 7.41
CA THR A 121 -15.03 18.38 8.19
C THR A 121 -14.05 17.21 8.07
N GLY A 122 -13.95 16.65 6.86
CA GLY A 122 -13.06 15.52 6.59
C GLY A 122 -11.58 15.85 6.82
N LYS A 123 -10.87 14.94 7.49
CA LYS A 123 -9.42 15.05 7.77
C LYS A 123 -8.79 13.69 8.02
N VAL A 124 -7.46 13.65 7.95
CA VAL A 124 -6.66 12.46 8.26
C VAL A 124 -6.38 12.40 9.77
N GLN A 125 -6.85 11.35 10.44
CA GLN A 125 -6.77 11.23 11.91
C GLN A 125 -6.61 9.77 12.38
N PRO A 126 -5.92 9.52 13.51
CA PRO A 126 -5.77 8.16 14.02
C PRO A 126 -7.13 7.61 14.45
N VAL A 127 -7.34 6.31 14.25
CA VAL A 127 -8.59 5.64 14.61
C VAL A 127 -8.31 4.56 15.65
N ASN A 128 -8.93 4.69 16.82
CA ASN A 128 -8.86 3.68 17.85
C ASN A 128 -9.69 2.45 17.45
N PRO A 129 -9.23 1.23 17.76
CA PRO A 129 -10.00 0.04 17.49
C PRO A 129 -11.22 -0.03 18.41
N THR A 130 -12.34 -0.46 17.85
CA THR A 130 -13.56 -0.82 18.57
C THR A 130 -13.58 -2.33 18.79
N TRP A 131 -13.88 -2.75 20.02
CA TRP A 131 -13.97 -4.16 20.41
C TRP A 131 -15.39 -4.52 20.89
N GLY A 132 -16.30 -3.54 20.88
CA GLY A 132 -17.71 -3.70 21.23
C GLY A 132 -18.54 -4.26 20.08
N VAL A 133 -19.85 -4.28 20.29
CA VAL A 133 -20.85 -4.83 19.35
C VAL A 133 -21.37 -3.79 18.35
N GLU A 134 -20.86 -2.56 18.43
CA GLU A 134 -21.26 -1.42 17.58
C GLU A 134 -21.20 -1.67 16.06
#